data_AF-A0A939AE51-F1
#
_entry.id   AF-A0A939AE51-F1
#
_cell.length_a   1.000
_cell.length_b   1.000
_cell.length_c   1.000
_cell.angle_alpha   90.00
_cell.angle_beta   90.00
_cell.angle_gamma   90.00
#
_symmetry.space_group_name_H-M   'P 1'
#
loop_
_entity.id
_entity.type
_entity.pdbx_description
1 polymer ?
#
loop_
_entity_poly.entity_id
_entity_poly.type
_entity_poly.pdbx_seq_one_letter_code
_entity_poly.pdbx_strand_id
1 'polypeptide(L)'
;MEIRRFNRYELKYLIHASEYRRLVRDLEPFMTPDPHGDVDGFYRVTSLYYDSPDYQCYRAKIDGLLFRRKLRLRIYPGTNILQVKKGFVEIKQRMNRTVQKRRVILPLSQAKALCHGDF
;
A
#
# COMPACT_ATOMS: atom_id res chain seq x y z
N MET A 1 -1.58 -31.45 -13.64
CA MET A 1 -1.20 -30.14 -13.08
C MET A 1 -2.47 -29.28 -13.05
N GLU A 2 -3.17 -29.29 -11.91
CA GLU A 2 -4.47 -28.65 -11.79
C GLU A 2 -4.29 -27.15 -11.56
N ILE A 3 -4.66 -26.33 -12.55
CA ILE A 3 -4.60 -24.87 -12.43
C ILE A 3 -5.73 -24.45 -11.49
N ARG A 4 -5.45 -24.36 -10.19
CA ARG A 4 -6.37 -23.75 -9.21
C ARG A 4 -6.58 -22.29 -9.60
N ARG A 5 -7.75 -21.97 -10.15
CA ARG A 5 -8.19 -20.58 -10.34
C ARG A 5 -8.50 -19.97 -8.98
N PHE A 6 -7.54 -19.23 -8.42
CA PHE A 6 -7.71 -18.51 -7.16
C PHE A 6 -8.35 -17.14 -7.41
N ASN A 7 -9.56 -16.93 -6.90
CA ASN A 7 -10.23 -15.64 -6.93
C ASN A 7 -9.97 -14.90 -5.60
N ARG A 8 -9.33 -13.72 -5.67
CA ARG A 8 -9.10 -12.88 -4.49
C ARG A 8 -10.22 -11.86 -4.36
N TYR A 9 -10.92 -11.88 -3.23
CA TYR A 9 -11.85 -10.85 -2.83
C TYR A 9 -11.20 -9.94 -1.78
N GLU A 10 -11.42 -8.63 -1.89
CA GLU A 10 -10.91 -7.65 -0.93
C GLU A 10 -12.05 -6.73 -0.50
N LEU A 11 -12.53 -6.95 0.73
CA LEU A 11 -13.62 -6.18 1.35
C LEU A 11 -13.02 -5.14 2.29
N LYS A 12 -13.61 -3.93 2.32
CA LYS A 12 -13.18 -2.85 3.23
C LYS A 12 -14.39 -2.31 3.97
N TYR A 13 -14.25 -2.13 5.27
CA TYR A 13 -15.29 -1.63 6.15
C TYR A 13 -14.77 -0.42 6.90
N LEU A 14 -15.64 0.56 7.11
CA LEU A 14 -15.40 1.61 8.09
C LEU A 14 -15.75 1.05 9.46
N ILE A 15 -14.88 1.24 10.45
CA ILE A 15 -15.11 0.84 11.83
C ILE A 15 -14.94 2.06 12.73
N HIS A 16 -15.73 2.14 13.80
CA HIS A 16 -15.51 3.18 14.79
C HIS A 16 -14.26 2.86 15.63
N ALA A 17 -13.46 3.87 15.97
CA ALA A 17 -12.20 3.65 16.68
C ALA A 17 -12.40 2.99 18.06
N SER A 18 -13.55 3.22 18.71
CA SER A 18 -13.88 2.57 19.99
C SER A 18 -14.12 1.06 19.86
N GLU A 19 -14.50 0.55 18.69
CA GLU A 19 -14.80 -0.86 18.46
C GLU A 19 -13.55 -1.68 18.10
N TYR A 20 -12.48 -1.01 17.68
CA TYR A 20 -11.25 -1.64 17.19
C TYR A 20 -10.73 -2.75 18.13
N ARG A 21 -10.58 -2.45 19.43
CA ARG A 21 -10.02 -3.41 20.39
C ARG A 21 -10.91 -4.64 20.58
N ARG A 22 -12.23 -4.47 20.48
CA ARG A 22 -13.18 -5.58 20.57
C ARG A 22 -13.06 -6.46 19.33
N LEU A 23 -13.05 -5.86 18.15
CA LEU A 23 -12.92 -6.58 16.88
C LEU A 23 -11.63 -7.40 16.80
N VAL A 24 -10.50 -6.86 17.27
CA VAL A 24 -9.23 -7.61 17.30
C VAL A 24 -9.34 -8.87 18.17
N ARG A 25 -9.92 -8.77 19.38
CA ARG A 25 -10.13 -9.93 20.25
C ARG A 25 -11.07 -10.96 19.64
N ASP A 26 -12.14 -10.52 18.98
CA ASP A 26 -13.10 -11.42 18.35
C ASP A 26 -12.47 -12.20 17.16
N LEU A 27 -11.44 -11.62 16.51
CA LEU A 27 -10.72 -12.24 15.38
C LEU A 27 -9.53 -13.11 15.79
N GLU A 28 -8.98 -12.90 16.99
CA GLU A 28 -7.78 -13.58 17.50
C GLU A 28 -7.84 -15.12 17.38
N PRO A 29 -8.96 -15.82 17.67
CA PRO A 29 -9.02 -17.27 17.53
C PRO A 29 -8.95 -17.79 16.08
N PHE A 30 -9.16 -16.92 15.09
CA PHE A 30 -9.29 -17.29 13.68
C PHE A 30 -8.09 -16.87 12.82
N MET A 31 -7.16 -16.08 13.37
CA MET A 31 -6.09 -15.44 12.61
C MET A 31 -4.78 -15.45 13.38
N THR A 32 -3.65 -15.61 12.67
CA THR A 32 -2.32 -15.43 13.26
C THR A 32 -1.85 -14.00 13.05
N PRO A 33 -1.26 -13.34 14.08
CA PRO A 33 -0.62 -12.05 13.92
C PRO A 33 0.45 -12.03 12.82
N ASP A 34 0.60 -10.90 12.13
CA ASP A 34 1.64 -10.71 11.12
C ASP A 34 3.03 -10.71 11.79
N PRO A 35 3.99 -11.56 11.37
CA PRO A 35 5.31 -11.64 11.98
C PRO A 35 6.15 -10.36 11.81
N HIS A 36 5.73 -9.41 10.97
CA HIS A 36 6.37 -8.11 10.81
C HIS A 36 5.83 -7.03 11.76
N GLY A 37 4.82 -7.34 12.58
CA GLY A 37 4.34 -6.48 13.65
C GLY A 37 5.38 -6.33 14.77
N ASP A 38 5.26 -5.24 15.53
CA ASP A 38 5.94 -5.06 16.80
C ASP A 38 5.30 -5.93 17.90
N VAL A 39 5.70 -5.72 19.16
CA VAL A 39 5.21 -6.48 20.32
C VAL A 39 3.69 -6.41 20.50
N ASP A 40 3.06 -5.37 19.98
CA ASP A 40 1.61 -5.15 20.05
C ASP A 40 0.91 -5.53 18.72
N GLY A 41 1.65 -6.12 17.77
CA GLY A 41 1.15 -6.55 16.46
C GLY A 41 0.99 -5.41 15.45
N PHE A 42 1.57 -4.23 15.70
CA PHE A 42 1.46 -3.07 14.81
C PHE A 42 2.71 -2.91 13.95
N TYR A 43 2.53 -2.33 12.76
CA TYR A 43 3.66 -1.79 12.01
C TYR A 43 3.24 -0.51 11.31
N ARG A 44 4.11 0.49 11.36
CA ARG A 44 3.87 1.76 10.69
C ARG A 44 4.07 1.59 9.19
N VAL A 45 3.12 2.11 8.41
CA VAL A 45 3.21 2.21 6.96
C VAL A 45 3.06 3.66 6.56
N THR A 46 4.09 4.23 5.92
CA THR A 46 4.02 5.59 5.36
C THR A 46 4.01 5.50 3.84
N SER A 47 3.13 6.22 3.16
CA SER A 47 3.08 6.25 1.70
C SER A 47 2.92 7.70 1.21
N LEU A 48 3.87 8.18 0.43
CA LEU A 48 3.79 9.44 -0.29
C LEU A 48 3.26 9.16 -1.70
N TYR A 49 2.14 9.78 -2.06
CA TYR A 49 1.56 9.68 -3.40
C TYR A 49 2.10 10.81 -4.27
N TYR A 50 2.53 10.44 -5.47
CA TYR A 50 2.95 11.40 -6.48
C TYR A 50 1.81 11.60 -7.48
N ASP A 51 1.68 12.83 -7.96
CA ASP A 51 0.75 13.21 -9.01
C ASP A 51 1.40 14.28 -9.90
N SER A 52 0.79 14.56 -11.03
CA SER A 52 1.17 15.68 -11.88
C SER A 52 0.67 17.02 -11.29
N PRO A 53 1.22 18.17 -11.71
CA PRO A 53 0.78 19.49 -11.23
C PRO A 53 -0.72 19.76 -11.43
N ASP A 54 -1.34 19.16 -12.45
CA ASP A 54 -2.77 19.23 -12.78
C ASP A 54 -3.62 18.11 -12.14
N TYR A 55 -3.02 17.28 -11.29
CA TYR A 55 -3.66 16.20 -10.54
C TYR A 55 -4.28 15.09 -11.40
N GLN A 56 -3.58 14.64 -12.45
CA GLN A 56 -4.11 13.65 -13.39
C GLN A 56 -4.52 12.33 -12.72
N CYS A 57 -3.73 11.82 -11.76
CA CYS A 57 -4.05 10.56 -11.08
C CYS A 57 -5.29 10.70 -10.18
N TYR A 58 -5.44 11.84 -9.53
CA TYR A 58 -6.64 12.19 -8.77
C TYR A 58 -7.88 12.29 -9.68
N ARG A 59 -7.81 13.10 -10.75
CA ARG A 59 -8.90 13.29 -11.72
C ARG A 59 -9.34 11.97 -12.34
N ALA A 60 -8.39 11.19 -12.86
CA ALA A 60 -8.65 9.86 -13.41
C ALA A 60 -9.36 8.91 -12.42
N LYS A 61 -9.17 9.08 -11.11
CA LYS A 61 -9.86 8.30 -10.08
C LYS A 61 -11.29 8.78 -9.88
N ILE A 62 -11.53 10.09 -9.76
CA ILE A 62 -12.87 10.65 -9.51
C ILE A 62 -13.76 10.53 -10.74
N ASP A 63 -13.20 10.68 -11.95
CA ASP A 63 -13.90 10.55 -13.23
C ASP A 63 -14.17 9.09 -13.61
N GLY A 64 -13.73 8.14 -12.78
CA GLY A 64 -14.02 6.72 -12.95
C GLY A 64 -13.31 6.06 -14.14
N LEU A 65 -12.26 6.68 -14.69
CA LEU A 65 -11.57 6.19 -15.89
C LEU A 65 -11.17 4.72 -15.76
N LEU A 66 -11.48 3.93 -16.79
CA LEU A 66 -11.20 2.49 -16.81
C LEU A 66 -9.69 2.21 -16.74
N PHE A 67 -8.89 3.09 -17.32
CA PHE A 67 -7.44 3.08 -17.22
C PHE A 67 -6.97 4.18 -16.28
N ARG A 68 -6.34 3.81 -15.17
CA ARG A 68 -5.77 4.79 -14.23
C ARG A 68 -4.61 4.22 -13.43
N ARG A 69 -3.69 5.09 -13.03
CA ARG A 69 -2.48 4.75 -12.28
C ARG A 69 -2.39 5.57 -10.99
N LYS A 70 -1.66 5.03 -10.02
CA LYS A 70 -1.19 5.74 -8.83
C LYS A 70 0.26 5.38 -8.61
N LEU A 71 1.12 6.39 -8.59
CA LEU A 71 2.51 6.26 -8.18
C LEU A 71 2.62 6.58 -6.69
N ARG A 72 3.40 5.78 -5.95
CA ARG A 72 3.70 6.07 -4.55
C ARG A 72 5.09 5.60 -4.15
N LEU A 73 5.73 6.36 -3.27
CA LEU A 73 6.86 5.92 -2.48
C LEU A 73 6.34 5.44 -1.12
N ARG A 74 6.53 4.15 -0.82
CA ARG A 74 6.14 3.56 0.46
C ARG A 74 7.37 3.18 1.28
N ILE A 75 7.29 3.40 2.59
CA ILE A 75 8.31 2.99 3.56
C ILE A 75 7.67 2.32 4.77
N TYR A 76 8.46 1.47 5.43
CA TYR A 76 8.15 0.83 6.70
C TYR A 76 9.20 1.31 7.73
N PRO A 77 8.92 2.38 8.48
CA PRO A 77 9.93 3.02 9.32
C PRO A 77 10.25 2.30 10.64
N GLY A 78 9.54 1.23 10.99
CA GLY A 78 9.62 0.66 12.33
C GLY A 78 9.36 1.75 13.38
N THR A 79 10.21 1.82 14.39
CA THR A 79 10.12 2.80 15.48
C THR A 79 10.74 4.16 15.13
N ASN A 80 11.67 4.23 14.17
CA ASN A 80 12.39 5.47 13.83
C ASN A 80 12.43 5.73 12.32
N ILE A 81 11.67 6.73 11.88
CA ILE A 81 11.58 7.14 10.48
C ILE A 81 12.92 7.61 9.89
N LEU A 82 13.83 8.12 10.71
CA LEU A 82 15.14 8.58 10.26
C LEU A 82 16.07 7.41 9.89
N GLN A 83 15.77 6.19 10.36
CA GLN A 83 16.58 5.00 10.08
C GLN A 83 16.14 4.22 8.84
N VAL A 84 15.14 4.72 8.10
CA VAL A 84 14.64 4.05 6.90
C VAL A 84 15.70 4.04 5.80
N LYS A 85 16.22 2.86 5.49
CA LYS A 85 17.24 2.69 4.43
C LYS A 85 16.67 2.36 3.06
N LYS A 86 15.45 1.79 2.99
CA LYS A 86 14.84 1.29 1.76
C LYS A 86 13.48 1.92 1.49
N GLY A 87 13.23 2.23 0.22
CA GLY A 87 11.95 2.70 -0.28
C GLY A 87 11.35 1.74 -1.29
N PHE A 88 10.03 1.60 -1.26
CA PHE A 88 9.26 0.86 -2.26
C PHE A 88 8.64 1.87 -3.22
N VAL A 89 9.15 1.95 -4.44
CA VAL A 89 8.49 2.71 -5.51
C VAL A 89 7.45 1.80 -6.14
N GLU A 90 6.18 2.14 -5.96
CA GLU A 90 5.06 1.30 -6.36
C GLU A 90 4.15 2.00 -7.35
N ILE A 91 3.75 1.28 -8.41
CA ILE A 91 2.71 1.69 -9.34
C ILE A 91 1.53 0.74 -9.17
N LYS A 92 0.38 1.28 -8.76
CA LYS A 92 -0.91 0.58 -8.78
C LYS A 92 -1.67 1.03 -10.00
N GLN A 93 -1.89 0.11 -10.94
CA GLN A 93 -2.58 0.36 -12.19
C GLN A 93 -3.91 -0.40 -12.21
N ARG A 94 -4.98 0.27 -12.59
CA ARG A 94 -6.26 -0.37 -12.90
C ARG A 94 -6.51 -0.33 -14.40
N MET A 95 -6.90 -1.46 -14.94
CA MET A 95 -7.32 -1.66 -16.32
C MET A 95 -8.69 -2.33 -16.29
N ASN A 96 -9.74 -1.52 -16.47
CA ASN A 96 -11.14 -1.94 -16.34
C ASN A 96 -11.42 -2.61 -14.98
N ARG A 97 -11.57 -3.94 -14.96
CA ARG A 97 -11.85 -4.75 -13.76
C ARG A 97 -10.58 -5.29 -13.08
N THR A 98 -9.44 -5.26 -13.75
CA THR A 98 -8.19 -5.83 -13.24
C THR A 98 -7.33 -4.76 -12.60
N VAL A 99 -6.67 -5.11 -11.50
CA VAL A 99 -5.69 -4.26 -10.83
C VAL A 99 -4.34 -4.97 -10.85
N GLN A 100 -3.32 -4.28 -11.30
CA GLN A 100 -1.94 -4.72 -11.29
C GLN A 100 -1.13 -3.82 -10.37
N LYS A 101 -0.21 -4.43 -9.62
CA LYS A 101 0.74 -3.72 -8.76
C LYS A 101 2.14 -4.11 -9.21
N ARG A 102 2.96 -3.12 -9.56
CA ARG A 102 4.38 -3.27 -9.82
C ARG A 102 5.16 -2.48 -8.78
N ARG A 103 6.27 -3.01 -8.31
CA ARG A 103 7.14 -2.30 -7.35
C ARG A 103 8.60 -2.66 -7.55
N VAL A 104 9.46 -1.70 -7.24
CA VAL A 104 10.89 -1.91 -7.07
C VAL A 104 11.29 -1.48 -5.66
N ILE A 105 12.28 -2.15 -5.09
CA ILE A 105 12.85 -1.82 -3.78
C ILE A 105 14.23 -1.23 -4.04
N LEU A 106 14.46 -0.02 -3.55
CA LEU A 106 15.72 0.71 -3.74
C LEU A 106 16.20 1.29 -2.42
N PRO A 107 17.49 1.64 -2.28
CA PRO A 107 17.93 2.58 -1.26
C PRO A 107 17.04 3.82 -1.24
N LEU A 108 16.69 4.33 -0.07
CA LEU A 108 15.70 5.41 0.06
C LEU A 108 16.07 6.66 -0.75
N SER A 109 17.37 7.00 -0.82
CA SER A 109 17.87 8.11 -1.63
C SER A 109 17.59 7.91 -3.12
N GLN A 110 17.91 6.72 -3.67
CA GLN A 110 17.64 6.36 -5.06
C GLN A 110 16.13 6.29 -5.35
N ALA A 111 15.34 5.76 -4.41
CA ALA A 111 13.88 5.71 -4.54
C ALA A 111 13.27 7.12 -4.63
N LYS A 112 13.81 8.08 -3.86
CA LYS A 112 13.43 9.49 -3.95
C LYS A 112 13.84 10.09 -5.29
N ALA A 113 15.11 9.97 -5.67
CA ALA A 113 15.63 10.50 -6.94
C ALA A 113 14.80 10.00 -8.15
N LEU A 114 14.50 8.69 -8.20
CA LEU A 114 13.65 8.10 -9.24
C LEU A 114 12.25 8.73 -9.30
N CYS A 115 11.63 8.99 -8.15
CA CYS A 115 10.31 9.62 -8.10
C CYS A 115 10.34 11.13 -8.42
N HIS A 116 11.49 11.79 -8.24
CA HIS A 116 11.69 13.21 -8.58
C HIS A 116 12.11 13.43 -10.04
N GLY A 117 12.55 12.37 -10.73
CA GLY A 117 13.07 12.48 -12.10
C GLY A 117 14.56 12.79 -12.18
N ASP A 118 15.29 12.66 -11.07
CA ASP A 118 16.72 13.00 -10.92
C ASP A 118 17.64 11.77 -11.13
N PHE A 119 17.20 10.78 -11.91
CA PHE A 119 17.89 9.48 -12.06
C PHE A 119 18.67 9.40 -13.37
#